data_AF-A0A7C2EUL6-F1
#
_entry.id   AF-A0A7C2EUL6-F1
#
_cell.length_a   1.000
_cell.length_b   1.000
_cell.length_c   1.000
_cell.angle_alpha   90.00
_cell.angle_beta   90.00
_cell.angle_gamma   90.00
#
_symmetry.space_group_name_H-M   'P 1'
#
loop_
_entity.id
_entity.type
_entity.pdbx_description
1 polymer ?
#
loop_
_entity_poly.entity_id
_entity_poly.type
_entity_poly.pdbx_seq_one_letter_code
_entity_poly.pdbx_strand_id
1 'polypeptide(L)' 'PVLLIRTAGEQRVSNFLLWQTAYTELYITPVLWPDFEMEHLLDAIADYQSRQRKFGAVPETATVR' A
#
# COMPACT_ATOMS: atom_id res chain seq x y z
N PRO A 1 3.92 -6.56 -6.71
CA PRO A 1 3.50 -6.84 -5.32
C PRO A 1 2.05 -6.42 -5.10
N VAL A 2 1.47 -6.64 -3.92
CA VAL A 2 0.14 -6.10 -3.61
C VAL A 2 0.22 -4.73 -2.93
N LEU A 3 1.21 -4.56 -2.05
CA LEU A 3 1.55 -3.34 -1.33
C LEU A 3 3.06 -3.10 -1.44
N LEU A 4 3.47 -1.86 -1.67
CA LEU A 4 4.87 -1.42 -1.58
C LEU A 4 4.94 -0.26 -0.58
N ILE A 5 5.74 -0.46 0.47
CA ILE A 5 5.99 0.54 1.52
C ILE A 5 7.30 1.27 1.21
N ARG A 6 7.27 2.60 1.23
CA ARG A 6 8.46 3.44 1.10
C ARG A 6 8.59 4.39 2.28
N THR A 7 9.72 4.29 2.97
CA THR A 7 10.10 5.09 4.13
C THR A 7 10.80 6.39 3.73
N ALA A 8 11.06 7.26 4.71
CA ALA A 8 11.75 8.55 4.58
C ALA A 8 11.01 9.62 3.74
N GLY A 9 9.72 9.45 3.50
CA GLY A 9 8.84 10.48 2.91
C GLY A 9 9.05 10.74 1.41
N GLU A 10 9.89 9.97 0.72
CA GLU A 10 10.20 10.22 -0.68
C GLU A 10 9.14 9.67 -1.62
N GLN A 11 8.51 10.55 -2.41
CA GLN A 11 7.50 10.19 -3.41
C GLN A 11 8.12 9.78 -4.75
N ARG A 12 8.94 8.72 -4.73
CA ARG A 12 9.57 8.16 -5.93
C ARG A 12 9.78 6.67 -5.80
N VAL A 13 9.76 5.96 -6.92
CA VAL A 13 10.04 4.52 -6.95
C VAL A 13 11.55 4.24 -7.02
N SER A 14 12.35 5.19 -7.48
CA SER A 14 13.83 5.07 -7.58
C SER A 14 14.29 3.80 -8.31
N ASN A 15 13.65 3.47 -9.44
CA ASN A 15 13.99 2.30 -10.25
C ASN A 15 13.84 0.94 -9.53
N PHE A 16 12.98 0.87 -8.50
CA PHE A 16 12.72 -0.36 -7.77
C PHE A 16 11.46 -1.07 -8.30
N LEU A 17 11.62 -2.30 -8.81
CA LEU A 17 10.51 -3.18 -9.22
C LEU A 17 9.49 -2.56 -10.19
N LEU A 18 9.94 -1.74 -11.14
CA LEU A 18 9.08 -0.96 -12.04
C LEU A 18 7.94 -1.78 -12.69
N TRP A 19 8.25 -2.97 -13.18
CA TRP A 19 7.27 -3.84 -13.82
C TRP A 19 6.29 -4.42 -12.80
N GLN A 20 6.82 -4.95 -11.70
CA GLN A 20 6.03 -5.62 -10.68
C GLN A 20 5.16 -4.64 -9.87
N THR A 21 5.48 -3.34 -9.89
CA THR A 21 4.74 -2.29 -9.17
C THR A 21 3.68 -1.58 -10.00
N ALA A 22 3.48 -1.97 -11.27
CA ALA A 22 2.56 -1.29 -12.19
C ALA A 22 1.11 -1.14 -11.65
N TYR A 23 0.66 -2.09 -10.82
CA TYR A 23 -0.66 -2.07 -10.18
C TYR A 23 -0.58 -2.28 -8.66
N THR A 24 0.59 -2.01 -8.07
CA THR A 24 0.80 -2.16 -6.63
C THR A 24 0.34 -0.90 -5.91
N GLU A 25 -0.31 -1.06 -4.76
CA GLU A 25 -0.64 0.07 -3.89
C GLU A 25 0.64 0.62 -3.26
N LEU A 26 0.83 1.93 -3.33
CA LEU A 26 1.98 2.63 -2.76
C LEU A 26 1.58 3.22 -1.40
N TYR A 27 2.33 2.84 -0.37
CA TYR A 27 2.25 3.42 0.96
C TYR A 27 3.56 4.16 1.25
N ILE A 28 3.49 5.46 1.50
CA ILE A 28 4.66 6.32 1.73
C ILE A 28 4.56 6.88 3.14
N THR A 29 5.59 6.66 3.94
CA THR A 29 5.66 7.13 5.33
C THR A 29 6.88 8.05 5.53
N PRO A 30 6.75 9.13 6.32
CA PRO A 30 7.88 9.98 6.68
C PRO A 30 8.88 9.29 7.62
N VAL A 31 8.49 8.18 8.25
CA VAL A 31 9.34 7.41 9.19
C VAL A 31 10.61 6.95 8.48
N LEU A 32 11.76 7.17 9.10
CA LEU A 32 13.05 6.74 8.56
C LEU A 32 13.20 5.22 8.70
N TRP A 33 13.95 4.58 7.80
CA TRP A 33 14.12 3.13 7.82
C TRP A 33 14.64 2.56 9.15
N PRO A 34 15.63 3.18 9.84
CA PRO A 34 16.10 2.69 11.14
C PRO A 34 15.04 2.75 12.24
N ASP A 35 14.08 3.67 12.12
CA ASP A 35 13.01 3.92 13.10
C ASP A 35 11.72 3.16 12.74
N PHE A 36 11.74 2.33 11.69
CA PHE A 36 10.57 1.61 11.21
C PHE A 36 10.30 0.36 12.05
N GLU A 37 9.39 0.51 13.01
CA GLU A 37 8.91 -0.57 13.88
C GLU A 37 7.67 -1.32 13.37
N MET A 38 7.29 -2.40 14.07
CA MET A 38 6.16 -3.26 13.72
C MET A 38 4.83 -2.51 13.65
N GLU A 39 4.63 -1.50 14.48
CA GLU A 39 3.41 -0.67 14.49
C GLU A 39 3.19 0.02 13.14
N HIS A 40 4.27 0.56 12.54
CA HIS A 40 4.22 1.19 11.22
C HIS A 40 3.88 0.21 10.10
N LEU A 41 4.27 -1.07 10.25
CA LEU A 41 3.88 -2.11 9.30
C LEU A 41 2.38 -2.42 9.42
N LEU A 42 1.86 -2.51 10.65
CA LEU A 42 0.43 -2.72 10.89
C LEU A 42 -0.40 -1.55 10.33
N ASP A 43 0.05 -0.32 10.52
CA ASP A 43 -0.58 0.87 9.95
C ASP A 43 -0.62 0.83 8.42
N ALA A 44 0.49 0.42 7.79
CA ALA A 44 0.55 0.28 6.33
C ALA A 44 -0.40 -0.80 5.80
N ILE A 45 -0.56 -1.91 6.53
CA ILE A 45 -1.50 -2.98 6.18
C ILE A 45 -2.95 -2.52 6.37
N ALA A 46 -3.25 -1.83 7.47
CA ALA A 46 -4.58 -1.30 7.74
C ALA A 46 -5.00 -0.28 6.67
N ASP A 47 -4.09 0.62 6.29
CA ASP A 47 -4.30 1.56 5.18
C ASP A 47 -4.56 0.81 3.87
N TYR A 48 -3.74 -0.19 3.54
CA TYR A 48 -3.93 -1.02 2.36
C TYR A 48 -5.32 -1.69 2.31
N GLN A 49 -5.79 -2.24 3.43
CA GLN A 49 -7.10 -2.91 3.53
C GLN A 49 -8.27 -1.95 3.36
N SER A 50 -8.12 -0.68 3.76
CA SER A 50 -9.17 0.34 3.62
C SER A 50 -9.40 0.80 2.18
N ARG A 51 -8.43 0.59 1.29
CA ARG A 51 -8.48 1.08 -0.10
C ARG A 51 -9.32 0.18 -0.98
N GLN A 52 -10.27 0.78 -1.68
CA GLN A 52 -11.03 0.09 -2.72
C GLN A 52 -10.17 -0.05 -3.99
N ARG A 53 -9.79 -1.29 -4.30
CA ARG A 53 -9.00 -1.59 -5.50
C ARG A 53 -9.85 -1.39 -6.75
N LYS A 54 -9.37 -0.56 -7.68
CA LYS A 54 -10.01 -0.35 -9.01
C LYS A 54 -10.09 -1.63 -9.85
N PHE A 55 -9.15 -2.56 -9.65
CA PHE A 55 -9.12 -3.85 -10.31
C PHE A 55 -8.93 -4.94 -9.25
N GLY A 56 -9.95 -5.76 -9.02
CA GLY A 56 -9.91 -6.90 -8.11
C GLY A 56 -11.01 -6.96 -7.04
N ALA A 57 -11.89 -5.96 -6.92
CA ALA A 57 -13.10 -6.07 -6.12
C ALA A 57 -14.30 -6.28 -7.06
N VAL A 58 -14.99 -7.41 -6.95
CA VAL A 58 -16.40 -7.46 -7.35
C VAL A 58 -17.09 -6.53 -6.36
N PRO A 59 -17.76 -5.44 -6.82
CA PRO A 59 -18.57 -4.64 -5.91
C PRO A 59 -19.53 -5.61 -5.22
N GLU A 60 -19.50 -5.66 -3.90
CA GLU A 60 -20.49 -6.39 -3.13
C GLU A 60 -21.83 -5.75 -3.46
N THR A 61 -22.53 -6.34 -4.44
CA THR A 61 -23.90 -6.01 -4.73
C THR A 61 -24.62 -6.22 -3.41
N ALA A 62 -25.04 -5.11 -2.81
CA ALA A 62 -25.96 -5.04 -1.71
C ALA A 62 -27.03 -6.10 -1.91
N THR A 63 -26.87 -7.25 -1.27
CA THR A 63 -27.88 -8.28 -1.29
C THR A 63 -28.90 -7.85 -0.25
N VAL A 64 -29.86 -7.08 -0.75
CA VAL A 64 -31.11 -6.76 -0.10
C VAL A 64 -31.66 -8.01 0.59
N ARG A 65 -31.80 -7.92 1.90
CA ARG A 65 -32.77 -8.69 2.68
C ARG A 65 -33.52 -7.72 3.58
#